data_AF-A0A6G0XGI5-F1
#
_entry.id   AF-A0A6G0XGI5-F1
#
_cell.length_a   1.000
_cell.length_b   1.000
_cell.length_c   1.000
_cell.angle_alpha   90.00
_cell.angle_beta   90.00
_cell.angle_gamma   90.00
#
_symmetry.space_group_name_H-M   'P 1'
#
loop_
_entity.id
_entity.type
_entity.pdbx_description
1 polymer ?
#
loop_
_entity_poly.entity_id
_entity_poly.type
_entity_poly.pdbx_seq_one_letter_code
_entity_poly.pdbx_strand_id
1 'polypeptide(L)'
;MQKDSSDGRAGGTKKKRRKGQAQRMANYRMEKKKELEMLQLTIGKLEQIKRQMTTTCGSDARTHILPWREVATALMESLRDSHTSHDELFTAVQKTHDLIRDMKLWVAANTPIEASPNPRQRSWRNFSLMANPESRRQGKEWIVQQMYYNADYMFEQYKFPSMDSEEVIDLDLQISANADFGYMGVFRSLEVMSISLEDFVSIVKNTIFSIQFFVLDYTPDMPLAIHEVDGRTIQLAIATPRKEFVNILFGEFHTEDRTVVVMQQIQHDETCQPVNHRQRNRMSWYDVRRLPGNRIKRRLLVLDLPVESEDFPVDLDQDARDHGLTLSGVPDHLKESRLARQMKLNALNRIEQSISLLGGLVQSQVKGELNTDAPWRAATVESD
;
A
#
# COMPACT_ATOMS: atom_id res chain seq x y z
N MET A 1 30.77 -50.07 123.23
CA MET A 1 29.86 -49.10 122.59
C MET A 1 30.70 -48.25 121.62
N GLN A 2 30.67 -48.54 120.32
CA GLN A 2 31.47 -47.81 119.31
C GLN A 2 30.80 -47.88 117.91
N LYS A 3 30.24 -46.71 117.54
CA LYS A 3 29.92 -46.08 116.24
C LYS A 3 29.70 -46.88 114.94
N ASP A 4 28.55 -46.56 114.32
CA ASP A 4 28.32 -45.96 112.99
C ASP A 4 29.21 -46.33 111.81
N SER A 5 28.61 -46.62 110.66
CA SER A 5 28.87 -45.86 109.41
C SER A 5 28.19 -46.48 108.18
N SER A 6 27.08 -45.89 107.71
CA SER A 6 26.61 -46.15 106.34
C SER A 6 25.90 -44.96 105.67
N ASP A 7 26.20 -43.70 106.04
CA ASP A 7 25.53 -42.52 105.45
C ASP A 7 26.48 -41.41 104.91
N GLY A 8 27.79 -41.67 104.84
CA GLY A 8 28.80 -40.66 104.47
C GLY A 8 29.09 -40.48 102.97
N ARG A 9 28.59 -41.34 102.07
CA ARG A 9 29.08 -41.42 100.69
C ARG A 9 28.37 -40.49 99.69
N ALA A 10 27.15 -40.02 100.00
CA ALA A 10 26.34 -39.19 99.09
C ALA A 10 26.61 -37.67 99.19
N GLY A 11 27.12 -37.17 100.33
CA GLY A 11 27.36 -35.73 100.56
C GLY A 11 28.63 -35.17 99.91
N GLY A 12 29.69 -35.99 99.79
CA GLY A 12 30.99 -35.58 99.24
C GLY A 12 30.98 -35.31 97.74
N THR A 13 30.16 -36.04 96.97
CA THR A 13 30.04 -35.90 95.51
C THR A 13 29.24 -34.65 95.10
N LYS A 14 28.18 -34.29 95.85
CA LYS A 14 27.40 -33.05 95.64
C LYS A 14 28.24 -31.78 95.87
N LYS A 15 29.09 -31.75 96.91
CA LYS A 15 29.93 -30.58 97.24
C LYS A 15 31.06 -30.36 96.21
N LYS A 16 31.68 -31.45 95.71
CA LYS A 16 32.66 -31.41 94.61
C LYS A 16 32.03 -30.97 93.27
N ARG A 17 30.81 -31.42 92.96
CA ARG A 17 30.05 -30.99 91.78
C ARG A 17 29.68 -29.49 91.81
N ARG A 18 29.26 -28.95 92.96
CA ARG A 18 28.99 -27.51 93.13
C ARG A 18 30.25 -26.65 92.93
N LYS A 19 31.40 -27.08 93.46
CA LYS A 19 32.68 -26.37 93.29
C LYS A 19 33.14 -26.38 91.82
N GLY A 20 33.01 -27.51 91.13
CA GLY A 20 33.30 -27.62 89.70
C GLY A 20 32.36 -26.80 88.80
N GLN A 21 31.07 -26.74 89.13
CA GLN A 21 30.10 -25.88 88.43
C GLN A 21 30.39 -24.39 88.65
N ALA A 22 30.73 -23.98 89.87
CA ALA A 22 31.10 -22.60 90.16
C ALA A 22 32.33 -22.14 89.36
N GLN A 23 33.36 -23.00 89.27
CA GLN A 23 34.56 -22.72 88.47
C GLN A 23 34.24 -22.62 86.97
N ARG A 24 33.39 -23.51 86.44
CA ARG A 24 32.93 -23.44 85.04
C ARG A 24 32.16 -22.15 84.74
N MET A 25 31.26 -21.75 85.65
CA MET A 25 30.49 -20.50 85.51
C MET A 25 31.39 -19.26 85.59
N ALA A 26 32.44 -19.28 86.42
CA ALA A 26 33.42 -18.19 86.49
C ALA A 26 34.26 -18.09 85.21
N ASN A 27 34.74 -19.21 84.68
CA ASN A 27 35.47 -19.24 83.41
C ASN A 27 34.57 -18.77 82.24
N TYR A 28 33.31 -19.22 82.20
CA TYR A 28 32.34 -18.77 81.19
C TYR A 28 32.09 -17.25 81.25
N ARG A 29 31.98 -16.67 82.46
CA ARG A 29 31.84 -15.22 82.63
C ARG A 29 33.07 -14.45 82.16
N MET A 30 34.27 -14.96 82.41
CA MET A 30 35.51 -14.34 81.90
C MET A 30 35.59 -14.39 80.37
N GLU A 31 35.21 -15.51 79.77
CA GLU A 31 35.24 -15.69 78.32
C GLU A 31 34.24 -14.75 77.62
N LYS A 32 33.02 -14.65 78.15
CA LYS A 32 32.02 -13.69 77.66
C LYS A 32 32.46 -12.23 77.82
N LYS A 33 33.20 -11.90 78.89
CA LYS A 33 33.76 -10.55 79.07
C LYS A 33 34.81 -10.23 78.00
N LYS A 34 35.72 -11.17 77.70
CA LYS A 34 36.71 -11.01 76.63
C LYS A 34 36.05 -10.88 75.25
N GLU A 35 34.99 -11.66 74.99
CA GLU A 35 34.23 -11.58 73.74
C GLU A 35 33.56 -10.20 73.59
N LEU A 36 32.96 -9.67 74.65
CA LEU A 36 32.40 -8.31 74.67
C LEU A 36 33.47 -7.24 74.43
N GLU A 37 34.64 -7.36 75.06
CA GLU A 37 35.77 -6.42 74.85
C GLU A 37 36.27 -6.46 73.40
N MET A 38 36.34 -7.65 72.78
CA MET A 38 36.67 -7.78 71.35
C MET A 38 35.61 -7.19 70.43
N LEU A 39 34.33 -7.41 70.72
CA LEU A 39 33.23 -6.84 69.95
C LEU A 39 33.21 -5.32 70.04
N GLN A 40 33.44 -4.75 71.22
CA GLN A 40 33.56 -3.29 71.41
C GLN A 40 34.74 -2.71 70.62
N LEU A 41 35.90 -3.38 70.63
CA LEU A 41 37.05 -3.01 69.80
C LEU A 41 36.73 -3.06 68.30
N THR A 42 35.98 -4.08 67.88
CA THR A 42 35.60 -4.27 66.47
C THR A 42 34.62 -3.19 66.03
N ILE A 43 33.63 -2.85 66.86
CA ILE A 43 32.69 -1.75 66.62
C ILE A 43 33.46 -0.43 66.52
N GLY A 44 34.39 -0.16 67.44
CA GLY A 44 35.21 1.05 67.38
C GLY A 44 36.03 1.16 66.09
N LYS A 45 36.63 0.04 65.63
CA LYS A 45 37.34 -0.02 64.34
C LYS A 45 36.41 0.23 63.15
N LEU A 46 35.24 -0.40 63.13
CA LEU A 46 34.26 -0.23 62.05
C LEU A 46 33.70 1.20 62.01
N GLU A 47 33.44 1.80 63.15
CA GLU A 47 33.02 3.21 63.24
C GLU A 47 34.12 4.16 62.76
N GLN A 48 35.38 3.88 63.07
CA GLN A 48 36.52 4.66 62.59
C GLN A 48 36.67 4.53 61.06
N ILE A 49 36.56 3.31 60.51
CA ILE A 49 36.60 3.07 59.06
C ILE A 49 35.44 3.80 58.36
N LYS A 50 34.23 3.73 58.92
CA LYS A 50 33.07 4.45 58.39
C LYS A 50 33.31 5.96 58.39
N ARG A 51 33.81 6.52 59.49
CA ARG A 51 34.14 7.95 59.60
C ARG A 51 35.20 8.36 58.59
N GLN A 52 36.25 7.55 58.43
CA GLN A 52 37.30 7.76 57.43
C GLN A 52 36.71 7.75 56.02
N MET A 53 35.95 6.72 55.63
CA MET A 53 35.29 6.69 54.31
C MET A 53 34.37 7.89 54.07
N THR A 54 33.64 8.35 55.09
CA THR A 54 32.79 9.54 54.96
C THR A 54 33.55 10.86 54.92
N THR A 55 34.76 10.95 55.49
CA THR A 55 35.61 12.16 55.44
C THR A 55 36.48 12.19 54.20
N THR A 56 37.02 11.05 53.75
CA THR A 56 37.81 10.95 52.50
C THR A 56 36.93 11.10 51.27
N CYS A 57 35.66 10.70 51.32
CA CYS A 57 34.67 10.96 50.26
C CYS A 57 33.78 12.20 50.52
N GLY A 58 34.12 13.01 51.53
CA GLY A 58 33.28 14.08 52.05
C GLY A 58 33.57 15.45 51.44
N SER A 59 33.26 15.63 50.16
CA SER A 59 32.95 16.92 49.48
C SER A 59 32.93 16.68 47.97
N ASP A 60 34.04 16.19 47.43
CA ASP A 60 34.27 16.18 45.98
C ASP A 60 33.85 14.86 45.31
N ALA A 61 33.77 13.75 46.04
CA ALA A 61 33.34 12.46 45.46
C ALA A 61 31.82 12.35 45.29
N ARG A 62 31.03 13.16 46.03
CA ARG A 62 29.55 13.18 45.91
C ARG A 62 29.05 13.97 44.71
N THR A 63 29.88 14.82 44.12
CA THR A 63 29.56 15.58 42.91
C THR A 63 29.92 14.83 41.63
N HIS A 64 30.78 13.81 41.70
CA HIS A 64 31.27 13.06 40.53
C HIS A 64 30.68 11.64 40.34
N ILE A 65 29.87 11.16 41.28
CA ILE A 65 29.21 9.85 41.17
C ILE A 65 27.70 10.09 41.11
N LEU A 66 27.12 9.94 39.92
CA LEU A 66 25.67 9.98 39.72
C LEU A 66 24.99 8.99 40.69
N PRO A 67 23.90 9.37 41.35
CA PRO A 67 23.14 8.46 42.19
C PRO A 67 22.80 7.19 41.41
N TRP A 68 23.03 6.01 41.99
CA TRP A 68 22.68 4.72 41.35
C TRP A 68 21.21 4.65 40.92
N ARG A 69 20.32 5.41 41.58
CA ARG A 69 18.93 5.58 41.15
C ARG A 69 18.83 6.22 39.77
N GLU A 70 19.58 7.30 39.51
CA GLU A 70 19.61 7.98 38.20
C GLU A 70 20.26 7.10 37.14
N VAL A 71 21.35 6.40 37.48
CA VAL A 71 21.98 5.42 36.58
C VAL A 71 21.02 4.28 36.22
N ALA A 72 20.29 3.73 37.20
CA ALA A 72 19.30 2.70 36.96
C ALA A 72 18.12 3.20 36.12
N THR A 73 17.67 4.44 36.34
CA THR A 73 16.63 5.07 35.51
C THR A 73 17.10 5.26 34.07
N ALA A 74 18.30 5.81 33.85
CA ALA A 74 18.87 5.98 32.51
C ALA A 74 19.08 4.64 31.78
N LEU A 75 19.51 3.59 32.49
CA LEU A 75 19.61 2.24 31.92
C LEU A 75 18.24 1.65 31.58
N MET A 76 17.21 1.92 32.39
CA MET A 76 15.85 1.46 32.12
C MET A 76 15.22 2.19 30.93
N GLU A 77 15.46 3.49 30.80
CA GLU A 77 15.08 4.29 29.63
C GLU A 77 15.80 3.78 28.38
N SER A 78 17.12 3.58 28.43
CA SER A 78 17.89 3.03 27.31
C SER A 78 17.45 1.60 26.93
N LEU A 79 17.08 0.77 27.90
CA LEU A 79 16.50 -0.55 27.64
C LEU A 79 15.16 -0.44 26.93
N ARG A 80 14.30 0.48 27.39
CA ARG A 80 12.99 0.74 26.77
C ARG A 80 13.15 1.23 25.34
N ASP A 81 14.06 2.16 25.09
CA ASP A 81 14.39 2.68 23.76
C ASP A 81 14.94 1.59 22.84
N SER A 82 15.75 0.68 23.39
CA SER A 82 16.27 -0.48 22.66
C SER A 82 15.16 -1.48 22.31
N HIS A 83 14.21 -1.70 23.23
CA HIS A 83 13.06 -2.57 22.99
C HIS A 83 12.12 -1.99 21.93
N THR A 84 11.80 -0.69 22.01
CA THR A 84 10.98 -0.04 20.97
C THR A 84 11.68 -0.07 19.62
N SER A 85 12.99 0.21 19.57
CA SER A 85 13.78 0.11 18.34
C SER A 85 13.79 -1.32 17.79
N HIS A 86 13.93 -2.33 18.66
CA HIS A 86 13.88 -3.73 18.28
C HIS A 86 12.52 -4.11 17.69
N ASP A 87 11.42 -3.70 18.31
CA ASP A 87 10.07 -4.01 17.84
C ASP A 87 9.75 -3.31 16.51
N GLU A 88 10.22 -2.07 16.33
CA GLU A 88 10.13 -1.34 15.06
C GLU A 88 10.95 -2.03 13.96
N LEU A 89 12.20 -2.39 14.24
CA LEU A 89 13.06 -3.13 13.31
C LEU A 89 12.48 -4.49 12.95
N PHE A 90 11.96 -5.24 13.93
CA PHE A 90 11.34 -6.54 13.72
C PHE A 90 10.11 -6.41 12.81
N THR A 91 9.27 -5.41 13.06
CA THR A 91 8.11 -5.10 12.21
C THR A 91 8.55 -4.72 10.80
N ALA A 92 9.61 -3.92 10.64
CA ALA A 92 10.15 -3.55 9.33
C ALA A 92 10.71 -4.75 8.56
N VAL A 93 11.40 -5.66 9.25
CA VAL A 93 11.92 -6.91 8.66
C VAL A 93 10.78 -7.81 8.21
N GLN A 94 9.73 -7.99 9.03
CA GLN A 94 8.55 -8.77 8.63
C GLN A 94 7.87 -8.18 7.39
N LYS A 95 7.63 -6.87 7.36
CA LYS A 95 7.04 -6.18 6.19
C LYS A 95 7.89 -6.38 4.92
N THR A 96 9.21 -6.29 5.05
CA THR A 96 10.13 -6.49 3.92
C THR A 96 10.14 -7.95 3.46
N HIS A 97 10.07 -8.90 4.39
CA HIS A 97 10.01 -10.32 4.06
C HIS A 97 8.71 -10.67 3.31
N ASP A 98 7.57 -10.13 3.76
CA ASP A 98 6.29 -10.27 3.06
C ASP A 98 6.37 -9.67 1.65
N LEU A 99 6.91 -8.45 1.50
CA LEU A 99 7.14 -7.83 0.20
C LEU A 99 8.01 -8.70 -0.73
N ILE A 100 9.11 -9.27 -0.22
CA ILE A 100 9.99 -10.14 -1.03
C ILE A 100 9.27 -11.43 -1.45
N ARG A 101 8.48 -12.04 -0.56
CA ARG A 101 7.68 -13.24 -0.89
C ARG A 101 6.69 -12.90 -2.00
N ASP A 102 5.99 -11.78 -1.85
CA ASP A 102 5.00 -11.28 -2.78
C ASP A 102 5.62 -11.02 -4.17
N MET A 103 6.76 -10.33 -4.22
CA MET A 103 7.53 -10.10 -5.46
C MET A 103 8.01 -11.41 -6.09
N LYS A 104 8.46 -12.40 -5.30
CA LYS A 104 8.87 -13.71 -5.81
C LYS A 104 7.70 -14.47 -6.45
N LEU A 105 6.53 -14.46 -5.82
CA LEU A 105 5.32 -15.07 -6.38
C LEU A 105 4.94 -14.39 -7.69
N TRP A 106 4.96 -13.06 -7.71
CA TRP A 106 4.71 -12.29 -8.92
C TRP A 106 5.72 -12.62 -10.02
N VAL A 107 7.02 -12.60 -9.75
CA VAL A 107 8.05 -12.96 -10.74
C VAL A 107 7.84 -14.39 -11.23
N ALA A 108 7.62 -15.35 -10.34
CA ALA A 108 7.41 -16.76 -10.71
C ALA A 108 6.20 -16.94 -11.64
N ALA A 109 5.10 -16.22 -11.37
CA ALA A 109 3.93 -16.21 -12.25
C ALA A 109 4.22 -15.61 -13.64
N ASN A 110 5.24 -14.74 -13.75
CA ASN A 110 5.60 -14.03 -14.98
C ASN A 110 6.86 -14.56 -15.68
N THR A 111 7.56 -15.55 -15.10
CA THR A 111 8.84 -16.09 -15.63
C THR A 111 8.71 -17.09 -16.80
N PRO A 112 7.62 -17.88 -17.01
CA PRO A 112 7.57 -18.75 -18.18
C PRO A 112 7.38 -17.91 -19.45
N ILE A 113 8.48 -17.62 -20.13
CA ILE A 113 8.49 -17.22 -21.54
C ILE A 113 8.22 -18.50 -22.34
N GLU A 114 6.95 -18.88 -22.46
CA GLU A 114 6.56 -19.91 -23.42
C GLU A 114 6.95 -19.42 -24.83
N ALA A 115 7.62 -20.29 -25.59
CA ALA A 115 8.09 -20.01 -26.95
C ALA A 115 6.95 -19.71 -27.96
N SER A 116 5.71 -19.78 -27.50
CA SER A 116 4.57 -19.00 -28.00
C SER A 116 3.62 -18.88 -26.82
N PRO A 117 3.26 -17.68 -26.35
CA PRO A 117 2.35 -17.54 -25.21
C PRO A 117 1.04 -18.26 -25.50
N ASN A 118 0.60 -19.18 -24.65
CA ASN A 118 -0.77 -19.66 -24.71
C ASN A 118 -1.72 -18.51 -24.34
N PRO A 119 -2.51 -17.97 -25.28
CA PRO A 119 -3.28 -16.75 -25.06
C PRO A 119 -4.51 -16.96 -24.17
N ARG A 120 -4.92 -18.22 -24.01
CA ARG A 120 -6.01 -18.65 -23.11
C ARG A 120 -5.54 -18.82 -21.66
N GLN A 121 -4.23 -18.77 -21.43
CA GLN A 121 -3.67 -18.84 -20.09
C GLN A 121 -3.41 -17.44 -19.55
N ARG A 122 -3.55 -17.30 -18.23
CA ARG A 122 -3.20 -16.07 -17.51
C ARG A 122 -1.71 -15.81 -17.71
N SER A 123 -1.38 -14.91 -18.63
CA SER A 123 -0.02 -14.48 -18.91
C SER A 123 0.29 -13.16 -18.20
N TRP A 124 1.53 -12.67 -18.35
CA TRP A 124 1.97 -11.35 -17.90
C TRP A 124 1.09 -10.17 -18.34
N ARG A 125 0.20 -10.38 -19.33
CA ARG A 125 -0.80 -9.40 -19.79
C ARG A 125 -1.95 -9.20 -18.80
N ASN A 126 -2.15 -10.12 -17.87
CA ASN A 126 -3.16 -10.01 -16.82
C ASN A 126 -2.51 -9.40 -15.59
N PHE A 127 -2.69 -8.09 -15.43
CA PHE A 127 -2.12 -7.36 -14.31
C PHE A 127 -2.85 -7.69 -13.01
N SER A 128 -2.08 -8.09 -12.01
CA SER A 128 -2.54 -8.47 -10.67
C SER A 128 -2.04 -7.49 -9.62
N LEU A 129 -2.89 -7.14 -8.66
CA LEU A 129 -2.54 -6.32 -7.49
C LEU A 129 -2.67 -7.14 -6.21
N MET A 130 -1.64 -7.04 -5.37
CA MET A 130 -1.55 -7.76 -4.10
C MET A 130 -2.25 -6.99 -2.97
N ALA A 131 -2.61 -7.68 -1.89
CA ALA A 131 -3.29 -7.09 -0.74
C ALA A 131 -2.35 -6.29 0.17
N ASN A 132 -1.05 -6.63 0.21
CA ASN A 132 -0.07 -5.89 1.00
C ASN A 132 0.05 -4.44 0.47
N PRO A 133 -0.14 -3.40 1.30
CA PRO A 133 -0.15 -2.00 0.84
C PRO A 133 1.15 -1.56 0.13
N GLU A 134 2.30 -2.04 0.57
CA GLU A 134 3.59 -1.68 -0.01
C GLU A 134 3.80 -2.37 -1.37
N SER A 135 3.56 -3.69 -1.41
CA SER A 135 3.59 -4.48 -2.65
C SER A 135 2.58 -3.93 -3.67
N ARG A 136 1.40 -3.53 -3.20
CA ARG A 136 0.33 -2.94 -4.01
C ARG A 136 0.77 -1.63 -4.66
N ARG A 137 1.33 -0.70 -3.87
CA ARG A 137 1.84 0.59 -4.37
C ARG A 137 2.91 0.39 -5.44
N GLN A 138 3.87 -0.49 -5.18
CA GLN A 138 4.93 -0.82 -6.14
C GLN A 138 4.37 -1.50 -7.40
N GLY A 139 3.38 -2.39 -7.24
CA GLY A 139 2.69 -3.03 -8.35
C GLY A 139 1.97 -2.02 -9.24
N LYS A 140 1.20 -1.09 -8.66
CA LYS A 140 0.54 0.00 -9.39
C LYS A 140 1.56 0.83 -10.17
N GLU A 141 2.63 1.27 -9.52
CA GLU A 141 3.67 2.08 -10.15
C GLU A 141 4.38 1.33 -11.29
N TRP A 142 4.72 0.06 -11.08
CA TRP A 142 5.35 -0.76 -12.10
C TRP A 142 4.47 -0.91 -13.33
N ILE A 143 3.16 -1.19 -13.17
CA ILE A 143 2.22 -1.35 -14.28
C ILE A 143 2.19 -0.09 -15.15
N VAL A 144 1.97 1.08 -14.53
CA VAL A 144 1.88 2.34 -15.28
C VAL A 144 3.22 2.74 -15.91
N GLN A 145 4.35 2.46 -15.26
CA GLN A 145 5.68 2.69 -15.84
C GLN A 145 5.92 1.79 -17.05
N GLN A 146 5.55 0.52 -16.97
CA GLN A 146 5.70 -0.44 -18.07
C GLN A 146 4.89 0.02 -19.30
N MET A 147 3.65 0.48 -19.08
CA MET A 147 2.84 1.08 -20.15
C MET A 147 3.44 2.36 -20.72
N TYR A 148 3.96 3.25 -19.87
CA TYR A 148 4.57 4.52 -20.28
C TYR A 148 5.80 4.30 -21.17
N TYR A 149 6.75 3.48 -20.73
CA TYR A 149 7.95 3.20 -21.51
C TYR A 149 7.66 2.40 -22.78
N ASN A 150 6.56 1.64 -22.82
CA ASN A 150 6.12 0.92 -24.01
C ASN A 150 5.26 1.78 -24.96
N ALA A 151 4.90 3.02 -24.59
CA ALA A 151 3.94 3.83 -25.33
C ALA A 151 4.38 4.09 -26.78
N ASP A 152 5.64 4.50 -26.99
CA ASP A 152 6.14 4.82 -28.33
C ASP A 152 6.15 3.59 -29.26
N TYR A 153 6.54 2.42 -28.73
CA TYR A 153 6.47 1.16 -29.46
C TYR A 153 5.02 0.80 -29.84
N MET A 154 4.07 1.00 -28.94
CA MET A 154 2.65 0.75 -29.23
C MET A 154 2.14 1.68 -30.34
N PHE A 155 2.47 2.97 -30.31
CA PHE A 155 2.07 3.88 -31.37
C PHE A 155 2.71 3.52 -32.73
N GLU A 156 3.97 3.11 -32.76
CA GLU A 156 4.63 2.63 -33.99
C GLU A 156 3.99 1.34 -34.52
N GLN A 157 3.72 0.38 -33.64
CA GLN A 157 3.12 -0.89 -34.03
C GLN A 157 1.74 -0.69 -34.64
N TYR A 158 0.95 0.19 -34.03
CA TYR A 158 -0.37 0.58 -34.52
C TYR A 158 -0.30 1.72 -35.55
N LYS A 159 0.82 1.89 -36.26
CA LYS A 159 0.97 2.72 -37.47
C LYS A 159 0.51 4.17 -37.29
N PHE A 160 0.79 4.77 -36.14
CA PHE A 160 0.59 6.20 -35.97
C PHE A 160 1.63 6.98 -36.76
N PRO A 161 1.23 8.06 -37.46
CA PRO A 161 2.15 9.04 -38.02
C PRO A 161 3.03 9.68 -36.95
N SER A 162 4.13 10.29 -37.40
CA SER A 162 4.95 11.14 -36.52
C SER A 162 4.10 12.27 -35.92
N MET A 163 4.39 12.65 -34.68
CA MET A 163 3.76 13.80 -34.02
C MET A 163 4.05 15.13 -34.74
N ASP A 164 5.04 15.18 -35.63
CA ASP A 164 5.35 16.37 -36.44
C ASP A 164 4.62 16.38 -37.79
N SER A 165 3.96 15.27 -38.19
CA SER A 165 3.19 15.18 -39.44
C SER A 165 1.88 15.98 -39.35
N GLU A 166 1.41 16.59 -40.44
CA GLU A 166 0.10 17.26 -40.46
C GLU A 166 -1.09 16.27 -40.55
N GLU A 167 -0.82 14.98 -40.62
CA GLU A 167 -1.85 13.93 -40.67
C GLU A 167 -2.77 13.94 -39.45
N VAL A 168 -4.04 13.66 -39.72
CA VAL A 168 -5.10 13.51 -38.74
C VAL A 168 -5.70 12.12 -38.91
N ILE A 169 -5.89 11.42 -37.79
CA ILE A 169 -6.66 10.17 -37.74
C ILE A 169 -7.94 10.50 -36.99
N ASP A 170 -9.01 10.69 -37.74
CA ASP A 170 -10.33 10.91 -37.18
C ASP A 170 -11.02 9.58 -36.91
N LEU A 171 -11.22 9.28 -35.62
CA LEU A 171 -12.06 8.19 -35.11
C LEU A 171 -11.92 6.84 -35.85
N ASP A 172 -10.70 6.30 -35.91
CA ASP A 172 -10.45 4.99 -36.51
C ASP A 172 -10.70 3.87 -35.48
N LEU A 173 -11.91 3.32 -35.52
CA LEU A 173 -12.26 2.11 -34.79
C LEU A 173 -12.25 0.88 -35.72
N GLN A 174 -11.46 -0.11 -35.33
CA GLN A 174 -11.38 -1.42 -35.94
C GLN A 174 -11.72 -2.50 -34.91
N ILE A 175 -12.57 -3.45 -35.28
CA ILE A 175 -12.83 -4.63 -34.47
C ILE A 175 -12.57 -5.82 -35.37
N SER A 176 -11.57 -6.61 -35.01
CA SER A 176 -11.14 -7.78 -35.77
C SER A 176 -11.38 -9.05 -34.97
N ALA A 177 -11.77 -10.11 -35.66
CA ALA A 177 -11.69 -11.46 -35.14
C ALA A 177 -10.28 -11.71 -34.61
N ASN A 178 -10.18 -12.30 -33.44
CA ASN A 178 -8.90 -12.69 -32.87
C ASN A 178 -9.01 -14.16 -32.47
N ALA A 179 -8.20 -15.02 -33.09
CA ALA A 179 -8.20 -16.45 -32.82
C ALA A 179 -7.98 -16.78 -31.33
N ASP A 180 -7.34 -15.85 -30.61
CA ASP A 180 -6.90 -16.02 -29.24
C ASP A 180 -7.90 -15.47 -28.22
N PHE A 181 -8.56 -14.36 -28.54
CA PHE A 181 -9.45 -13.62 -27.62
C PHE A 181 -10.90 -13.53 -28.13
N GLY A 182 -11.26 -14.24 -29.19
CA GLY A 182 -12.53 -14.07 -29.90
C GLY A 182 -12.52 -12.83 -30.79
N TYR A 183 -12.39 -11.64 -30.21
CA TYR A 183 -12.23 -10.39 -30.96
C TYR A 183 -11.32 -9.39 -30.22
N MET A 184 -10.87 -8.37 -30.96
CA MET A 184 -10.10 -7.27 -30.41
C MET A 184 -10.59 -5.97 -31.02
N GLY A 185 -10.98 -5.02 -30.17
CA GLY A 185 -11.24 -3.64 -30.53
C GLY A 185 -9.96 -2.82 -30.47
N VAL A 186 -9.71 -2.06 -31.51
CA VAL A 186 -8.61 -1.11 -31.63
C VAL A 186 -9.20 0.23 -32.02
N PHE A 187 -9.00 1.23 -31.19
CA PHE A 187 -9.40 2.60 -31.46
C PHE A 187 -8.16 3.49 -31.56
N ARG A 188 -8.08 4.26 -32.64
CA ARG A 188 -7.00 5.21 -32.91
C ARG A 188 -7.58 6.58 -33.20
N SER A 189 -6.96 7.61 -32.64
CA SER A 189 -7.23 9.00 -32.98
C SER A 189 -5.96 9.83 -32.89
N LEU A 190 -5.75 10.71 -33.87
CA LEU A 190 -4.64 11.67 -33.91
C LEU A 190 -5.23 13.00 -34.37
N GLU A 191 -5.24 14.00 -33.51
CA GLU A 191 -5.91 15.27 -33.82
C GLU A 191 -5.32 16.45 -33.06
N VAL A 192 -5.66 17.66 -33.53
CA VAL A 192 -5.35 18.92 -32.86
C VAL A 192 -6.63 19.49 -32.23
N MET A 193 -6.54 19.87 -30.97
CA MET A 193 -7.66 20.45 -30.21
C MET A 193 -7.33 21.85 -29.71
N SER A 194 -8.35 22.70 -29.63
CA SER A 194 -8.28 24.05 -29.06
C SER A 194 -8.62 24.03 -27.56
N ILE A 195 -7.73 23.42 -26.78
CA ILE A 195 -7.83 23.29 -25.32
C ILE A 195 -6.42 23.31 -24.71
N SER A 196 -6.32 23.74 -23.46
CA SER A 196 -5.08 23.61 -22.69
C SER A 196 -4.73 22.15 -22.42
N LEU A 197 -3.44 21.86 -22.20
CA LEU A 197 -2.99 20.53 -21.85
C LEU A 197 -3.55 20.10 -20.49
N GLU A 198 -3.61 21.04 -19.54
CA GLU A 198 -4.11 20.85 -18.18
C GLU A 198 -5.60 20.48 -18.17
N ASP A 199 -6.43 21.24 -18.89
CA ASP A 199 -7.87 20.99 -18.96
C ASP A 199 -8.16 19.67 -19.66
N PHE A 200 -7.42 19.35 -20.73
CA PHE A 200 -7.57 18.07 -21.41
C PHE A 200 -7.29 16.89 -20.48
N VAL A 201 -6.20 16.94 -19.70
CA VAL A 201 -5.87 15.86 -18.78
C VAL A 201 -6.88 15.76 -17.64
N SER A 202 -7.36 16.89 -17.13
CA SER A 202 -8.46 16.94 -16.15
C SER A 202 -9.73 16.28 -16.70
N ILE A 203 -10.08 16.58 -17.95
CA ILE A 203 -11.19 15.93 -18.66
C ILE A 203 -10.99 14.42 -18.71
N VAL A 204 -9.81 13.94 -19.14
CA VAL A 204 -9.54 12.50 -19.26
C VAL A 204 -9.72 11.80 -17.91
N LYS A 205 -9.18 12.39 -16.83
CA LYS A 205 -9.33 11.88 -15.46
C LYS A 205 -10.78 11.81 -15.01
N ASN A 206 -11.58 12.84 -15.29
CA ASN A 206 -12.97 12.91 -14.84
C ASN A 206 -13.95 12.09 -15.68
N THR A 207 -13.49 11.50 -16.78
CA THR A 207 -14.35 10.82 -17.76
C THR A 207 -13.89 9.40 -18.08
N ILE A 208 -13.08 8.80 -17.19
CA ILE A 208 -12.49 7.45 -17.33
C ILE A 208 -13.53 6.41 -17.77
N PHE A 209 -14.66 6.31 -17.07
CA PHE A 209 -15.67 5.30 -17.37
C PHE A 209 -16.59 5.71 -18.54
N SER A 210 -17.02 6.98 -18.59
CA SER A 210 -18.00 7.45 -19.57
C SER A 210 -17.44 7.58 -20.98
N ILE A 211 -16.27 8.21 -21.12
CA ILE A 211 -15.66 8.57 -22.41
C ILE A 211 -14.46 7.70 -22.72
N GLN A 212 -13.55 7.47 -21.76
CA GLN A 212 -12.26 6.84 -22.07
C GLN A 212 -12.41 5.35 -22.38
N PHE A 213 -13.29 4.66 -21.65
CA PHE A 213 -13.52 3.22 -21.80
C PHE A 213 -14.94 2.85 -22.24
N PHE A 214 -15.81 3.84 -22.49
CA PHE A 214 -17.20 3.63 -22.92
C PHE A 214 -17.94 2.57 -22.13
N VAL A 215 -17.80 2.58 -20.80
CA VAL A 215 -18.48 1.62 -19.94
C VAL A 215 -19.99 1.75 -20.16
N LEU A 216 -20.60 0.66 -20.59
CA LEU A 216 -22.03 0.64 -20.92
C LEU A 216 -22.86 0.82 -19.65
N ASP A 217 -23.93 1.60 -19.79
CA ASP A 217 -24.84 2.01 -18.72
C ASP A 217 -24.18 2.70 -17.52
N TYR A 218 -22.92 3.15 -17.61
CA TYR A 218 -22.29 3.94 -16.57
C TYR A 218 -23.06 5.23 -16.29
N THR A 219 -23.25 5.53 -15.02
CA THR A 219 -23.76 6.81 -14.54
C THR A 219 -22.84 7.36 -13.44
N PRO A 220 -22.63 8.69 -13.34
CA PRO A 220 -21.71 9.27 -12.35
C PRO A 220 -22.07 8.99 -10.88
N ASP A 221 -23.32 8.66 -10.59
CA ASP A 221 -23.85 8.31 -9.27
C ASP A 221 -23.60 6.85 -8.88
N MET A 222 -23.05 6.02 -9.77
CA MET A 222 -22.68 4.64 -9.44
C MET A 222 -21.65 4.60 -8.30
N PRO A 223 -21.84 3.72 -7.29
CA PRO A 223 -20.90 3.60 -6.19
C PRO A 223 -19.56 3.06 -6.68
N LEU A 224 -18.48 3.76 -6.31
CA LEU A 224 -17.12 3.28 -6.51
C LEU A 224 -16.83 2.15 -5.51
N ALA A 225 -16.48 0.96 -6.03
CA ALA A 225 -15.96 -0.13 -5.24
C ALA A 225 -14.53 0.15 -4.75
N ILE A 226 -13.74 0.86 -5.56
CA ILE A 226 -12.39 1.33 -5.22
C ILE A 226 -12.26 2.78 -5.68
N HIS A 227 -11.66 3.61 -4.83
CA HIS A 227 -11.17 4.94 -5.16
C HIS A 227 -9.88 5.19 -4.34
N GLU A 228 -8.74 4.83 -4.91
CA GLU A 228 -7.42 4.97 -4.27
C GLU A 228 -6.54 5.91 -5.10
N VAL A 229 -5.92 6.89 -4.44
CA VAL A 229 -5.00 7.85 -5.05
C VAL A 229 -3.65 7.71 -4.38
N ASP A 230 -2.66 7.23 -5.14
CA ASP A 230 -1.31 6.97 -4.66
C ASP A 230 -0.30 7.70 -5.56
N GLY A 231 0.08 8.91 -5.14
CA GLY A 231 1.04 9.74 -5.87
C GLY A 231 0.57 10.05 -7.30
N ARG A 232 1.18 9.41 -8.30
CA ARG A 232 0.88 9.58 -9.73
C ARG A 232 -0.13 8.56 -10.27
N THR A 233 -0.63 7.67 -9.42
CA THR A 233 -1.57 6.63 -9.80
C THR A 233 -2.92 6.83 -9.16
N ILE A 234 -3.98 6.53 -9.90
CA ILE A 234 -5.36 6.55 -9.43
C ILE A 234 -5.98 5.20 -9.80
N GLN A 235 -6.54 4.50 -8.83
CA GLN A 235 -7.29 3.27 -9.06
C GLN A 235 -8.78 3.52 -8.81
N LEU A 236 -9.60 3.22 -9.80
CA LEU A 236 -11.05 3.36 -9.74
C LEU A 236 -11.70 2.03 -10.11
N ALA A 237 -12.63 1.53 -9.30
CA ALA A 237 -13.40 0.35 -9.65
C ALA A 237 -14.90 0.55 -9.50
N ILE A 238 -15.67 -0.02 -10.43
CA ILE A 238 -17.14 -0.03 -10.41
C ILE A 238 -17.67 -1.42 -10.82
N ALA A 239 -18.88 -1.72 -10.36
CA ALA A 239 -19.68 -2.83 -10.86
C ALA A 239 -20.89 -2.26 -11.61
N THR A 240 -21.11 -2.67 -12.85
CA THR A 240 -22.23 -2.18 -13.67
C THR A 240 -23.49 -3.03 -13.46
N PRO A 241 -24.69 -2.47 -13.76
CA PRO A 241 -25.94 -3.24 -13.75
C PRO A 241 -25.93 -4.46 -14.68
N ARG A 242 -25.03 -4.49 -15.68
CA ARG A 242 -24.84 -5.61 -16.61
C ARG A 242 -23.95 -6.73 -16.06
N LYS A 243 -23.62 -6.69 -14.76
CA LYS A 243 -22.67 -7.59 -14.10
C LYS A 243 -21.28 -7.52 -14.74
N GLU A 244 -20.85 -6.33 -15.14
CA GLU A 244 -19.46 -6.09 -15.53
C GLU A 244 -18.71 -5.45 -14.36
N PHE A 245 -17.51 -5.95 -14.05
CA PHE A 245 -16.62 -5.32 -13.09
C PHE A 245 -15.47 -4.63 -13.83
N VAL A 246 -15.34 -3.33 -13.61
CA VAL A 246 -14.36 -2.48 -14.31
C VAL A 246 -13.46 -1.87 -13.25
N ASN A 247 -12.19 -2.32 -13.20
CA ASN A 247 -11.18 -1.85 -12.26
C ASN A 247 -10.03 -1.21 -13.04
N ILE A 248 -10.00 0.12 -13.14
CA ILE A 248 -9.03 0.88 -13.93
C ILE A 248 -7.93 1.42 -13.02
N LEU A 249 -6.69 1.16 -13.40
CA LEU A 249 -5.51 1.86 -12.93
C LEU A 249 -5.12 2.93 -13.94
N PHE A 250 -5.06 4.17 -13.49
CA PHE A 250 -4.66 5.35 -14.23
C PHE A 250 -3.26 5.79 -13.79
N GLY A 251 -2.42 6.20 -14.74
CA GLY A 251 -1.10 6.78 -14.49
C GLY A 251 -0.83 7.97 -15.42
N GLU A 252 -0.09 8.95 -14.90
CA GLU A 252 0.20 10.20 -15.58
C GLU A 252 1.68 10.56 -15.49
N PHE A 253 2.25 10.95 -16.63
CA PHE A 253 3.66 11.26 -16.79
C PHE A 253 3.81 12.59 -17.52
N HIS A 254 4.48 13.53 -16.87
CA HIS A 254 4.64 14.89 -17.37
C HIS A 254 6.09 15.19 -17.74
N THR A 255 6.22 15.96 -18.81
CA THR A 255 7.39 16.75 -19.17
C THR A 255 6.92 18.19 -19.43
N GLU A 256 7.81 19.11 -19.79
CA GLU A 256 7.48 20.53 -19.92
C GLU A 256 6.37 20.81 -20.96
N ASP A 257 6.37 20.06 -22.06
CA ASP A 257 5.55 20.27 -23.24
C ASP A 257 4.78 19.01 -23.68
N ARG A 258 4.96 17.88 -22.99
CA ARG A 258 4.29 16.61 -23.26
C ARG A 258 3.75 15.96 -21.99
N THR A 259 2.51 15.47 -22.05
CA THR A 259 1.93 14.60 -21.04
C THR A 259 1.52 13.29 -21.67
N VAL A 260 1.94 12.18 -21.06
CA VAL A 260 1.50 10.83 -21.42
C VAL A 260 0.59 10.31 -20.31
N VAL A 261 -0.62 9.90 -20.69
CA VAL A 261 -1.57 9.27 -19.77
C VAL A 261 -1.75 7.82 -20.20
N VAL A 262 -1.66 6.91 -19.24
CA VAL A 262 -1.82 5.48 -19.46
C VAL A 262 -2.91 4.94 -18.53
N MET A 263 -3.73 4.03 -19.04
CA MET A 263 -4.78 3.40 -18.26
C MET A 263 -4.86 1.91 -18.55
N GLN A 264 -4.94 1.10 -17.51
CA GLN A 264 -4.98 -0.36 -17.57
C GLN A 264 -6.13 -0.89 -16.73
N GLN A 265 -6.93 -1.81 -17.29
CA GLN A 265 -7.86 -2.59 -16.48
C GLN A 265 -7.12 -3.70 -15.72
N ILE A 266 -7.23 -3.69 -14.40
CA ILE A 266 -6.70 -4.70 -13.49
C ILE A 266 -7.65 -5.90 -13.46
N GLN A 267 -7.11 -7.09 -13.71
CA GLN A 267 -7.92 -8.31 -13.78
C GLN A 267 -8.05 -8.99 -12.42
N HIS A 268 -6.97 -9.02 -11.66
CA HIS A 268 -6.96 -9.66 -10.36
C HIS A 268 -6.53 -8.66 -9.28
N ASP A 269 -7.38 -8.46 -8.30
CA ASP A 269 -7.09 -7.58 -7.19
C ASP A 269 -7.43 -8.30 -5.88
N GLU A 270 -6.41 -8.65 -5.09
CA GLU A 270 -6.59 -9.39 -3.85
C GLU A 270 -7.47 -8.67 -2.82
N THR A 271 -7.57 -7.34 -2.90
CA THR A 271 -8.44 -6.55 -2.00
C THR A 271 -9.88 -6.47 -2.51
N CYS A 272 -10.13 -6.78 -3.79
CA CYS A 272 -11.45 -6.65 -4.41
C CYS A 272 -11.63 -7.66 -5.55
N GLN A 273 -12.32 -8.76 -5.24
CA GLN A 273 -12.57 -9.83 -6.20
C GLN A 273 -13.91 -9.65 -6.92
N PRO A 274 -13.95 -9.74 -8.26
CA PRO A 274 -15.17 -9.66 -9.05
C PRO A 274 -16.00 -10.95 -8.96
N VAL A 275 -16.69 -11.16 -7.84
CA VAL A 275 -17.53 -12.35 -7.65
C VAL A 275 -18.73 -12.28 -8.59
N ASN A 276 -18.86 -13.24 -9.52
CA ASN A 276 -19.96 -13.33 -10.50
C ASN A 276 -20.08 -12.12 -11.47
N HIS A 277 -18.97 -11.45 -11.78
CA HIS A 277 -18.94 -10.35 -12.76
C HIS A 277 -18.04 -10.69 -13.94
N ARG A 278 -18.47 -10.29 -15.14
CA ARG A 278 -17.66 -10.30 -16.36
C ARG A 278 -16.59 -9.20 -16.27
N GLN A 279 -15.45 -9.43 -16.90
CA GLN A 279 -14.40 -8.42 -17.04
C GLN A 279 -14.00 -8.27 -18.51
N ARG A 280 -13.33 -7.16 -18.81
CA ARG A 280 -12.64 -6.93 -20.09
C ARG A 280 -11.20 -6.55 -19.82
N ASN A 281 -10.35 -6.64 -20.82
CA ASN A 281 -8.98 -6.17 -20.79
C ASN A 281 -8.88 -4.91 -21.65
N ARG A 282 -9.00 -3.77 -20.97
CA ARG A 282 -8.93 -2.46 -21.60
C ARG A 282 -7.60 -1.81 -21.29
N MET A 283 -6.96 -1.28 -22.32
CA MET A 283 -5.69 -0.58 -22.23
C MET A 283 -5.78 0.71 -23.04
N SER A 284 -5.25 1.81 -22.53
CA SER A 284 -5.27 3.09 -23.23
C SER A 284 -3.96 3.84 -23.06
N TRP A 285 -3.52 4.46 -24.15
CA TRP A 285 -2.38 5.37 -24.21
C TRP A 285 -2.81 6.70 -24.84
N TYR A 286 -2.56 7.77 -24.10
CA TYR A 286 -2.63 9.14 -24.57
C TYR A 286 -1.22 9.71 -24.62
N ASP A 287 -0.87 10.35 -25.72
CA ASP A 287 0.33 11.19 -25.81
C ASP A 287 -0.09 12.56 -26.33
N VAL A 288 0.03 13.56 -25.45
CA VAL A 288 -0.52 14.90 -25.62
C VAL A 288 0.64 15.88 -25.60
N ARG A 289 0.82 16.64 -26.69
CA ARG A 289 1.84 17.67 -26.80
C ARG A 289 1.21 19.05 -26.86
N ARG A 290 1.79 20.01 -26.14
CA ARG A 290 1.39 21.41 -26.20
C ARG A 290 1.76 22.01 -27.55
N LEU A 291 0.83 22.78 -28.12
CA LEU A 291 1.04 23.60 -29.30
C LEU A 291 0.83 25.09 -28.98
N PRO A 292 1.39 26.01 -29.79
CA PRO A 292 1.12 27.43 -29.63
C PRO A 292 -0.38 27.77 -29.74
N GLY A 293 -0.80 28.78 -28.96
CA GLY A 293 -2.15 29.32 -28.98
C GLY A 293 -3.17 28.53 -28.14
N ASN A 294 -2.73 27.96 -27.01
CA ASN A 294 -3.56 27.12 -26.12
C ASN A 294 -4.22 25.95 -26.87
N ARG A 295 -3.41 25.28 -27.67
CA ARG A 295 -3.81 24.09 -28.43
C ARG A 295 -2.99 22.90 -27.98
N ILE A 296 -3.51 21.72 -28.24
CA ILE A 296 -2.78 20.48 -28.07
C ILE A 296 -2.84 19.65 -29.33
N LYS A 297 -1.84 18.80 -29.52
CA LYS A 297 -1.91 17.66 -30.43
C LYS A 297 -1.93 16.40 -29.62
N ARG A 298 -2.91 15.54 -29.84
CA ARG A 298 -3.03 14.26 -29.13
C ARG A 298 -2.98 13.09 -30.09
N ARG A 299 -2.31 12.02 -29.69
CA ARG A 299 -2.57 10.67 -30.21
C ARG A 299 -3.14 9.80 -29.11
N LEU A 300 -4.14 9.01 -29.47
CA LEU A 300 -4.89 8.13 -28.58
C LEU A 300 -4.94 6.74 -29.20
N LEU A 301 -4.49 5.74 -28.45
CA LEU A 301 -4.69 4.33 -28.72
C LEU A 301 -5.51 3.72 -27.59
N VAL A 302 -6.59 3.03 -27.92
CA VAL A 302 -7.34 2.19 -26.97
C VAL A 302 -7.44 0.79 -27.53
N LEU A 303 -7.13 -0.20 -26.68
CA LEU A 303 -7.33 -1.61 -26.94
C LEU A 303 -8.41 -2.12 -26.01
N ASP A 304 -9.41 -2.79 -26.56
CA ASP A 304 -10.49 -3.43 -25.80
C ASP A 304 -10.59 -4.89 -26.21
N LEU A 305 -10.31 -5.78 -25.27
CA LEU A 305 -10.36 -7.22 -25.45
C LEU A 305 -11.33 -7.82 -24.44
N PRO A 306 -12.15 -8.82 -24.81
CA PRO A 306 -12.90 -9.56 -23.81
C PRO A 306 -11.93 -10.39 -22.94
N VAL A 307 -12.31 -10.64 -21.69
CA VAL A 307 -11.61 -11.59 -20.82
C VAL A 307 -12.46 -12.84 -20.72
N GLU A 308 -11.90 -13.97 -21.14
CA GLU A 308 -12.51 -15.27 -20.93
C GLU A 308 -12.20 -15.75 -19.51
N SER A 309 -13.23 -16.20 -18.79
CA SER A 309 -13.08 -16.95 -17.54
C SER A 309 -13.90 -18.23 -17.58
N GLU A 310 -13.54 -19.23 -16.77
CA GLU A 310 -14.28 -20.50 -16.69
C GLU A 310 -15.78 -20.28 -16.38
N ASP A 311 -16.08 -19.26 -15.58
CA ASP A 311 -17.46 -18.89 -15.20
C ASP A 311 -18.16 -18.00 -16.24
N PHE A 312 -17.39 -17.32 -17.11
CA PHE A 312 -17.90 -16.38 -18.12
C PHE A 312 -17.13 -16.52 -19.44
N PRO A 313 -17.51 -17.50 -20.29
CA PRO A 313 -16.97 -17.59 -21.63
C PRO A 313 -17.36 -16.34 -22.47
N VAL A 314 -16.55 -16.02 -23.47
CA VAL A 314 -16.85 -14.91 -24.39
C VAL A 314 -18.08 -15.25 -25.22
N ASP A 315 -19.23 -14.69 -24.85
CA ASP A 315 -20.50 -14.82 -25.57
C ASP A 315 -20.70 -13.61 -26.50
N LEU A 316 -20.40 -13.79 -27.79
CA LEU A 316 -20.63 -12.79 -28.83
C LEU A 316 -22.11 -12.37 -28.93
N ASP A 317 -23.04 -13.29 -28.67
CA ASP A 317 -24.47 -12.98 -28.65
C ASP A 317 -24.83 -12.11 -27.45
N GLN A 318 -24.17 -12.29 -26.29
CA GLN A 318 -24.33 -11.40 -25.14
C GLN A 318 -23.72 -10.02 -25.40
N ASP A 319 -22.52 -9.94 -25.95
CA ASP A 319 -21.90 -8.66 -26.32
C ASP A 319 -22.77 -7.90 -27.33
N ALA A 320 -23.35 -8.61 -28.32
CA ALA A 320 -24.32 -8.01 -29.22
C ALA A 320 -25.54 -7.46 -28.48
N ARG A 321 -26.13 -8.23 -27.57
CA ARG A 321 -27.26 -7.77 -26.74
C ARG A 321 -26.90 -6.53 -25.92
N ASP A 322 -25.68 -6.47 -25.40
CA ASP A 322 -25.19 -5.31 -24.65
C ASP A 322 -25.09 -4.05 -25.51
N HIS A 323 -24.82 -4.21 -26.81
CA HIS A 323 -24.82 -3.14 -27.80
C HIS A 323 -26.17 -2.95 -28.52
N GLY A 324 -27.26 -3.57 -28.04
CA GLY A 324 -28.60 -3.42 -28.59
C GLY A 324 -28.83 -4.17 -29.92
N LEU A 325 -28.00 -5.17 -30.22
CA LEU A 325 -28.05 -5.99 -31.42
C LEU A 325 -28.44 -7.43 -31.09
N THR A 326 -29.26 -8.03 -31.94
CA THR A 326 -29.53 -9.48 -31.90
C THR A 326 -28.83 -10.16 -33.08
N LEU A 327 -27.97 -11.13 -32.80
CA LEU A 327 -27.26 -11.92 -33.81
C LEU A 327 -27.99 -13.21 -34.21
N SER A 328 -29.20 -13.44 -33.67
CA SER A 328 -30.05 -14.58 -34.06
C SER A 328 -30.34 -14.57 -35.57
N GLY A 329 -30.09 -15.70 -36.22
CA GLY A 329 -30.26 -15.86 -37.67
C GLY A 329 -29.16 -15.20 -38.53
N VAL A 330 -28.13 -14.60 -37.93
CA VAL A 330 -26.94 -14.12 -38.65
C VAL A 330 -25.99 -15.30 -38.86
N PRO A 331 -25.52 -15.57 -40.09
CA PRO A 331 -24.49 -16.58 -40.34
C PRO A 331 -23.24 -16.31 -39.50
N ASP A 332 -22.63 -17.34 -38.93
CA ASP A 332 -21.53 -17.19 -37.95
C ASP A 332 -20.37 -16.34 -38.47
N HIS A 333 -19.99 -16.51 -39.75
CA HIS A 333 -18.94 -15.71 -40.41
C HIS A 333 -19.27 -14.20 -40.56
N LEU A 334 -20.51 -13.79 -40.32
CA LEU A 334 -20.95 -12.38 -40.38
C LEU A 334 -21.24 -11.77 -39.00
N LYS A 335 -21.32 -12.60 -37.94
CA LYS A 335 -21.66 -12.14 -36.59
C LYS A 335 -20.68 -11.09 -36.08
N GLU A 336 -19.39 -11.37 -36.20
CA GLU A 336 -18.30 -10.47 -35.77
C GLU A 336 -18.34 -9.13 -36.53
N SER A 337 -18.51 -9.17 -37.86
CA SER A 337 -18.58 -7.96 -38.69
C SER A 337 -19.80 -7.10 -38.34
N ARG A 338 -20.96 -7.71 -38.05
CA ARG A 338 -22.15 -6.98 -37.61
C ARG A 338 -21.99 -6.37 -36.22
N LEU A 339 -21.46 -7.14 -35.28
CA LEU A 339 -21.16 -6.67 -33.92
C LEU A 339 -20.19 -5.48 -33.97
N ALA A 340 -19.08 -5.63 -34.72
CA ALA A 340 -18.09 -4.59 -34.94
C ALA A 340 -18.70 -3.28 -35.46
N ARG A 341 -19.58 -3.37 -36.47
CA ARG A 341 -20.26 -2.21 -37.02
C ARG A 341 -21.18 -1.54 -36.00
N GLN A 342 -21.92 -2.31 -35.20
CA GLN A 342 -22.81 -1.75 -34.18
C GLN A 342 -22.03 -1.09 -33.04
N MET A 343 -20.98 -1.74 -32.55
CA MET A 343 -20.08 -1.18 -31.55
C MET A 343 -19.48 0.14 -32.02
N LYS A 344 -19.09 0.22 -33.31
CA LYS A 344 -18.62 1.46 -33.93
C LYS A 344 -19.66 2.57 -33.92
N LEU A 345 -20.88 2.29 -34.35
CA LEU A 345 -21.96 3.29 -34.36
C LEU A 345 -22.27 3.80 -32.95
N ASN A 346 -22.35 2.90 -31.97
CA ASN A 346 -22.61 3.27 -30.58
C ASN A 346 -21.46 4.09 -29.99
N ALA A 347 -20.21 3.74 -30.30
CA ALA A 347 -19.04 4.50 -29.88
C ALA A 347 -19.03 5.91 -30.51
N LEU A 348 -19.27 6.03 -31.81
CA LEU A 348 -19.31 7.32 -32.51
C LEU A 348 -20.41 8.25 -31.94
N ASN A 349 -21.63 7.73 -31.75
CA ASN A 349 -22.72 8.51 -31.14
C ASN A 349 -22.35 9.00 -29.73
N ARG A 350 -21.70 8.16 -28.93
CA ARG A 350 -21.23 8.56 -27.60
C ARG A 350 -20.09 9.56 -27.67
N ILE A 351 -19.19 9.44 -28.64
CA ILE A 351 -18.11 10.40 -28.86
C ILE A 351 -18.67 11.77 -29.27
N GLU A 352 -19.66 11.83 -30.15
CA GLU A 352 -20.32 13.10 -30.51
C GLU A 352 -21.01 13.75 -29.31
N GLN A 353 -21.73 12.97 -28.50
CA GLN A 353 -22.30 13.45 -27.23
C GLN A 353 -21.22 13.93 -26.27
N SER A 354 -20.11 13.20 -26.20
CA SER A 354 -18.96 13.53 -25.37
C SER A 354 -18.30 14.82 -25.83
N ILE A 355 -18.05 15.01 -27.12
CA ILE A 355 -17.49 16.24 -27.70
C ILE A 355 -18.42 17.43 -27.42
N SER A 356 -19.75 17.24 -27.50
CA SER A 356 -20.71 18.27 -27.11
C SER A 356 -20.62 18.62 -25.62
N LEU A 357 -20.46 17.61 -24.75
CA LEU A 357 -20.27 17.82 -23.31
C LEU A 357 -18.93 18.49 -23.00
N LEU A 358 -17.86 18.08 -23.66
CA LEU A 358 -16.53 18.67 -23.54
C LEU A 358 -16.51 20.11 -24.05
N GLY A 359 -17.18 20.40 -25.17
CA GLY A 359 -17.40 21.76 -25.65
C GLY A 359 -18.16 22.61 -24.64
N GLY A 360 -19.18 22.04 -23.99
CA GLY A 360 -19.89 22.69 -22.88
C GLY A 360 -19.01 22.94 -21.64
N LEU A 361 -18.20 21.96 -21.24
CA LEU A 361 -17.28 22.05 -20.11
C LEU A 361 -16.19 23.11 -20.34
N VAL A 362 -15.56 23.10 -21.51
CA VAL A 362 -14.57 24.10 -21.93
C VAL A 362 -15.20 25.49 -21.96
N GLN A 363 -16.41 25.64 -22.51
CA GLN A 363 -17.13 26.93 -22.49
C GLN A 363 -17.51 27.38 -21.07
N SER A 364 -17.81 26.44 -20.16
CA SER A 364 -18.13 26.75 -18.76
C SER A 364 -16.90 27.19 -17.96
N GLN A 365 -15.72 26.59 -18.18
CA GLN A 365 -14.46 27.00 -17.56
C GLN A 365 -14.02 28.38 -18.06
N VAL A 366 -14.10 28.63 -19.37
CA VAL A 366 -13.80 29.95 -19.98
C VAL A 366 -14.75 31.04 -19.44
N LYS A 367 -16.03 30.72 -19.22
CA LYS A 367 -16.98 31.65 -18.57
C LYS A 367 -16.72 31.82 -17.07
N GLY A 368 -16.19 30.80 -16.39
CA GLY A 368 -15.80 30.85 -14.99
C GLY A 368 -14.57 31.73 -14.73
N GLU A 369 -13.61 31.78 -15.65
CA GLU A 369 -12.46 32.69 -15.56
C GLU A 369 -12.82 34.16 -15.82
N LEU A 370 -13.89 34.42 -16.58
CA LEU A 370 -14.44 35.78 -16.80
C LEU A 370 -15.40 36.24 -15.70
N ASN A 371 -15.68 35.40 -14.70
CA ASN A 371 -16.56 35.71 -13.59
C ASN A 371 -15.89 35.30 -12.28
N THR A 372 -14.84 36.05 -11.89
CA THR A 372 -14.26 35.95 -10.55
C THR A 372 -15.25 36.49 -9.52
N ASP A 373 -16.15 35.63 -9.07
CA ASP A 373 -16.74 35.66 -7.74
C ASP A 373 -17.23 34.25 -7.39
N ALA A 374 -16.29 33.43 -6.89
CA ALA A 374 -16.59 32.12 -6.33
C ALA A 374 -17.06 32.26 -4.87
N PRO A 375 -18.25 31.74 -4.49
CA PRO A 375 -18.72 31.77 -3.13
C PRO A 375 -18.24 30.51 -2.39
N TRP A 376 -17.06 30.56 -1.78
CA TRP A 376 -16.68 29.58 -0.76
C TRP A 376 -16.04 30.19 0.51
N ARG A 377 -16.17 31.51 0.71
CA ARG A 377 -15.89 32.13 2.02
C ARG A 377 -17.18 32.50 2.74
N ALA A 378 -17.74 31.55 3.50
CA ALA A 378 -18.50 31.84 4.71
C ALA A 378 -18.63 30.59 5.56
N ALA A 379 -17.60 30.32 6.38
CA ALA A 379 -17.79 29.61 7.63
C ALA A 379 -16.86 30.22 8.68
N THR A 380 -17.43 30.49 9.86
CA THR A 380 -16.89 31.15 11.06
C THR A 380 -16.85 32.69 10.95
N VAL A 381 -17.54 33.46 11.80
CA VAL A 381 -17.58 33.40 13.27
C VAL A 381 -18.93 33.88 13.81
N GLU A 382 -19.50 33.14 14.77
CA GLU A 382 -20.52 33.59 15.74
C GLU A 382 -19.91 34.62 16.70
N SER A 383 -20.64 35.69 17.03
CA SER A 383 -20.87 36.17 18.42
C SER A 383 -21.43 37.59 18.44
N ASP A 384 -22.52 37.73 19.21
CA ASP A 384 -23.20 38.93 19.75
C ASP A 384 -24.12 39.77 18.84
#